data_AF-I8AMJ8-F1
#
_entry.id   AF-I8AMJ8-F1
#
_cell.length_a   1.000
_cell.length_b   1.000
_cell.length_c   1.000
_cell.angle_alpha   90.00
_cell.angle_beta   90.00
_cell.angle_gamma   90.00
#
_symmetry.space_group_name_H-M   'P 1'
#
loop_
_entity.id
_entity.type
_entity.pdbx_description
1 polymer ?
#
loop_
_entity_poly.entity_id
_entity_poly.type
_entity_poly.pdbx_seq_one_letter_code
_entity_poly.pdbx_strand_id
1 'polypeptide(L)'
;MEDIYKYESNKNQYGQLHNQIKEALEAHKGNLKEVKALRDTYFSLVPNLGISGIPSKFVEPKLKGLDDELKKFIKQMEEKTVSLESARDQAYKQYEHYKKLCEDSIA
;
A
#
# COMPACT_ATOMS: atom_id res chain seq x y z
N MET A 1 -38.12 1.30 -13.49
CA MET A 1 -37.35 0.14 -14.02
C MET A 1 -35.94 0.54 -14.42
N GLU A 2 -35.71 1.62 -15.19
CA GLU A 2 -34.34 2.08 -15.55
C GLU A 2 -33.44 2.37 -14.34
N ASP A 3 -33.96 2.95 -13.27
CA ASP A 3 -33.16 3.31 -12.09
C ASP A 3 -32.61 2.09 -11.32
N ILE A 4 -33.38 0.98 -11.26
CA ILE A 4 -32.97 -0.25 -10.57
C ILE A 4 -31.76 -0.89 -11.28
N TYR A 5 -31.81 -0.98 -12.61
CA TYR A 5 -30.69 -1.50 -13.40
C TYR A 5 -29.43 -0.64 -13.24
N LYS A 6 -29.59 0.69 -13.15
CA LYS A 6 -28.50 1.61 -12.90
C LYS A 6 -27.87 1.41 -11.51
N TYR A 7 -28.70 1.29 -10.46
CA TYR A 7 -28.20 1.02 -9.11
C TYR A 7 -27.49 -0.32 -9.01
N GLU A 8 -28.01 -1.36 -9.67
CA GLU A 8 -27.38 -2.68 -9.69
C GLU A 8 -26.04 -2.67 -10.43
N SER A 9 -25.96 -1.96 -11.57
CA SER A 9 -24.71 -1.74 -12.29
C SER A 9 -23.67 -1.04 -11.40
N ASN A 10 -24.05 0.06 -10.75
CA ASN A 10 -23.15 0.80 -9.87
C ASN A 10 -22.71 -0.04 -8.66
N LYS A 11 -23.63 -0.77 -8.03
CA LYS A 11 -23.32 -1.74 -6.96
C LYS A 11 -22.23 -2.70 -7.43
N ASN A 12 -22.40 -3.33 -8.58
CA ASN A 12 -21.43 -4.29 -9.12
C ASN A 12 -20.07 -3.63 -9.41
N GLN A 13 -20.07 -2.43 -9.99
CA GLN A 13 -18.84 -1.67 -10.26
C GLN A 13 -18.07 -1.32 -8.98
N TYR A 14 -18.74 -0.81 -7.95
CA TYR A 14 -18.09 -0.50 -6.68
C TYR A 14 -17.63 -1.75 -5.93
N GLY A 15 -18.35 -2.86 -6.05
CA GLY A 15 -17.91 -4.17 -5.52
C GLY A 15 -16.64 -4.67 -6.21
N GLN A 16 -16.57 -4.56 -7.54
CA GLN A 16 -15.37 -4.89 -8.31
C GLN A 16 -14.19 -3.99 -7.94
N LEU A 17 -14.43 -2.67 -7.88
CA LEU A 17 -13.41 -1.69 -7.51
C LEU A 17 -12.86 -1.96 -6.10
N HIS A 18 -13.73 -2.24 -5.13
CA HIS A 18 -13.32 -2.63 -3.78
C HIS A 18 -12.38 -3.84 -3.80
N ASN A 19 -12.71 -4.89 -4.56
CA ASN A 19 -11.90 -6.09 -4.65
C ASN A 19 -10.55 -5.82 -5.33
N GLN A 20 -10.54 -5.05 -6.42
CA GLN A 20 -9.30 -4.65 -7.10
C GLN A 20 -8.37 -3.85 -6.17
N ILE A 21 -8.92 -2.90 -5.41
CA ILE A 21 -8.12 -2.12 -4.45
C ILE A 21 -7.61 -3.04 -3.33
N LYS A 22 -8.42 -3.98 -2.85
CA LYS A 22 -8.01 -4.96 -1.84
C LYS A 22 -6.83 -5.82 -2.32
N GLU A 23 -6.90 -6.35 -3.54
CA GLU A 23 -5.80 -7.14 -4.12
C GLU A 23 -4.53 -6.31 -4.28
N ALA A 24 -4.65 -5.08 -4.81
CA ALA A 24 -3.52 -4.16 -4.95
C ALA A 24 -2.91 -3.79 -3.60
N LEU A 25 -3.74 -3.62 -2.56
CA LEU A 25 -3.29 -3.34 -1.19
C LEU A 25 -2.50 -4.50 -0.60
N GLU A 26 -2.96 -5.75 -0.78
CA GLU A 26 -2.26 -6.93 -0.29
C GLU A 26 -0.90 -7.10 -0.98
N ALA A 27 -0.85 -6.95 -2.31
CA ALA A 27 0.40 -6.96 -3.06
C ALA A 27 1.36 -5.86 -2.58
N HIS A 28 0.85 -4.64 -2.39
CA HIS A 28 1.64 -3.51 -1.91
C HIS A 28 2.20 -3.73 -0.50
N LYS A 29 1.40 -4.29 0.42
CA LYS A 29 1.83 -4.67 1.77
C LYS A 29 2.91 -5.76 1.74
N GLY A 30 2.76 -6.74 0.84
CA GLY A 30 3.78 -7.76 0.58
C GLY A 30 5.12 -7.14 0.17
N ASN A 31 5.10 -6.27 -0.83
CA ASN A 31 6.28 -5.55 -1.31
C ASN A 31 6.91 -4.68 -0.22
N LEU A 32 6.09 -3.97 0.58
CA LEU A 32 6.58 -3.14 1.70
C LEU A 32 7.32 -4.00 2.74
N LYS A 33 6.78 -5.17 3.06
CA LYS A 33 7.41 -6.12 3.99
C LYS A 33 8.75 -6.62 3.44
N GLU A 34 8.80 -6.96 2.16
CA GLU A 34 10.03 -7.40 1.49
C GLU A 34 11.10 -6.31 1.47
N VAL A 35 10.74 -5.08 1.09
CA VAL A 35 11.67 -3.94 1.08
C VAL A 35 12.25 -3.68 2.47
N LYS A 36 11.43 -3.71 3.53
CA LYS A 36 11.90 -3.58 4.91
C LYS A 36 12.87 -4.69 5.29
N ALA A 37 12.52 -5.95 4.97
CA ALA A 37 13.37 -7.10 5.27
C ALA A 37 14.72 -7.05 4.52
N LEU A 38 14.71 -6.66 3.25
CA LEU A 38 15.91 -6.49 2.44
C LEU A 38 16.82 -5.39 3.00
N ARG A 39 16.25 -4.25 3.39
CA ARG A 39 17.00 -3.18 4.06
C ARG A 39 17.65 -3.69 5.34
N ASP A 40 16.88 -4.30 6.23
CA ASP A 40 17.39 -4.75 7.54
C ASP A 40 18.44 -5.85 7.37
N THR A 41 18.27 -6.74 6.38
CA THR A 41 19.26 -7.75 6.00
C THR A 41 20.53 -7.10 5.47
N TYR A 42 20.43 -6.12 4.57
CA TYR A 42 21.58 -5.40 4.06
C TYR A 42 22.38 -4.72 5.18
N PHE A 43 21.73 -3.96 6.05
CA PHE A 43 22.42 -3.23 7.12
C PHE A 43 22.89 -4.13 8.28
N SER A 44 22.34 -5.33 8.46
CA SER A 44 22.90 -6.32 9.39
C SER A 44 24.10 -7.09 8.83
N LEU A 45 24.16 -7.27 7.50
CA LEU A 45 25.27 -7.96 6.81
C LEU A 45 26.43 -7.03 6.46
N VAL A 46 26.16 -5.73 6.24
CA VAL A 46 27.23 -4.74 6.04
C VAL A 46 28.08 -4.73 7.32
N PRO A 47 29.35 -5.14 7.26
CA PRO A 47 30.21 -5.16 8.44
C PRO A 47 30.24 -3.76 9.06
N ASN A 48 30.55 -3.67 10.36
CA ASN A 48 31.11 -2.44 10.90
C ASN A 48 32.44 -2.18 10.15
N LEU A 49 32.36 -1.55 8.98
CA LEU A 49 33.48 -1.34 8.04
C LEU A 49 34.58 -0.46 8.65
N GLY A 50 34.32 0.16 9.80
CA GLY A 50 35.34 0.79 10.64
C GLY A 50 36.33 -0.19 11.28
N ILE A 51 36.04 -1.49 11.36
CA ILE A 51 36.93 -2.51 11.95
C ILE A 51 37.86 -3.13 10.90
N SER A 52 37.48 -3.18 9.63
CA SER A 52 38.20 -3.93 8.58
C SER A 52 39.33 -3.15 7.87
N GLY A 53 39.85 -2.08 8.48
CA GLY A 53 40.96 -1.29 7.92
C GLY A 53 40.60 -0.39 6.74
N ILE A 54 39.32 -0.31 6.36
CA ILE A 54 38.83 0.66 5.38
C ILE A 54 38.55 1.98 6.13
N PRO A 55 39.06 3.14 5.67
CA PRO A 55 38.78 4.41 6.32
C PRO A 55 37.27 4.69 6.29
N SER A 56 36.61 4.56 7.43
CA SER A 56 35.14 4.60 7.51
C SER A 56 34.56 5.95 7.06
N LYS A 57 35.37 7.03 7.09
CA LYS A 57 35.02 8.38 6.62
C LYS A 57 34.52 8.46 5.17
N PHE A 58 34.84 7.50 4.31
CA PHE A 58 34.36 7.49 2.91
C PHE A 58 33.13 6.59 2.70
N VAL A 59 32.84 5.71 3.66
CA VAL A 59 31.86 4.64 3.53
C VAL A 59 30.63 4.92 4.39
N GLU A 60 30.82 5.32 5.64
CA GLU A 60 29.73 5.68 6.56
C GLU A 60 28.80 6.77 6.01
N PRO A 61 29.29 7.86 5.40
CA PRO A 61 28.39 8.88 4.86
C PRO A 61 27.52 8.36 3.72
N LYS A 62 28.06 7.45 2.88
CA LYS A 62 27.32 6.85 1.76
C LYS A 62 26.29 5.84 2.26
N LEU A 63 26.64 5.03 3.26
CA LEU A 63 25.71 4.10 3.91
C LEU A 63 24.57 4.83 4.58
N LYS A 64 24.86 5.94 5.28
CA LYS A 64 23.85 6.79 5.89
C LYS A 64 22.93 7.42 4.84
N GLY A 65 23.50 7.96 3.76
CA GLY A 65 22.71 8.50 2.65
C GLY A 65 21.77 7.46 2.03
N LEU A 66 22.27 6.24 1.79
CA LEU A 66 21.45 5.13 1.30
C LEU A 66 20.35 4.75 2.30
N ASP A 67 20.67 4.67 3.59
CA ASP A 67 19.68 4.36 4.64
C ASP A 67 18.56 5.42 4.70
N ASP A 68 18.94 6.69 4.62
CA ASP A 68 18.00 7.82 4.65
C ASP A 68 17.09 7.81 3.40
N GLU A 69 17.62 7.52 2.23
CA GLU A 69 16.84 7.35 0.99
C GLU A 69 15.86 6.17 1.09
N LEU A 70 16.31 5.02 1.59
CA LEU A 70 15.46 3.84 1.76
C LEU A 70 14.36 4.10 2.80
N LYS A 71 14.67 4.77 3.92
CA LYS A 71 13.68 5.18 4.91
C LYS A 71 12.63 6.12 4.31
N LYS A 72 13.05 7.09 3.49
CA LYS A 72 12.14 8.00 2.80
C LYS A 72 11.20 7.24 1.85
N PHE A 73 11.74 6.30 1.08
CA PHE A 73 10.96 5.47 0.18
C PHE A 73 9.96 4.57 0.94
N ILE A 74 10.41 3.91 2.01
CA ILE A 74 9.54 3.09 2.89
C ILE A 74 8.39 3.93 3.44
N LYS A 75 8.66 5.16 3.90
CA LYS A 75 7.62 6.07 4.38
C LYS A 75 6.60 6.41 3.30
N GLN A 76 7.04 6.68 2.07
CA GLN A 76 6.12 6.93 0.95
C GLN A 76 5.23 5.71 0.64
N MET A 77 5.79 4.50 0.75
CA MET A 77 5.01 3.26 0.61
C MET A 77 3.98 3.08 1.74
N GLU A 78 4.32 3.44 2.97
CA GLU A 78 3.40 3.43 4.11
C GLU A 78 2.25 4.44 3.90
N GLU A 79 2.57 5.67 3.50
CA GLU A 79 1.57 6.70 3.16
C GLU A 79 0.64 6.22 2.03
N LYS A 80 1.19 5.55 1.01
CA LYS A 80 0.39 4.95 -0.07
C LYS A 80 -0.52 3.83 0.43
N THR A 81 -0.07 3.04 1.40
CA THR A 81 -0.88 1.99 2.04
C THR A 81 -2.13 2.60 2.68
N VAL A 82 -1.95 3.67 3.46
CA VAL A 82 -3.07 4.39 4.10
C VAL A 82 -4.04 4.95 3.04
N SER A 83 -3.52 5.52 1.95
CA SER A 83 -4.34 6.02 0.84
C SER A 83 -5.16 4.90 0.18
N LEU A 84 -4.57 3.72 -0.05
CA LEU A 84 -5.26 2.56 -0.62
C LEU A 84 -6.31 1.99 0.34
N GLU A 85 -6.05 1.94 1.65
CA GLU A 85 -7.03 1.54 2.67
C GLU A 85 -8.23 2.47 2.67
N SER A 86 -7.99 3.79 2.66
CA SER A 86 -9.08 4.76 2.57
C SER A 86 -9.89 4.60 1.27
N ALA A 87 -9.23 4.38 0.13
CA ALA A 87 -9.91 4.18 -1.15
C ALA A 87 -10.77 2.91 -1.17
N ARG A 88 -10.26 1.80 -0.60
CA ARG A 88 -10.99 0.55 -0.42
C ARG A 88 -12.26 0.79 0.40
N ASP A 89 -12.13 1.46 1.55
CA ASP A 89 -13.24 1.68 2.46
C ASP A 89 -14.31 2.59 1.85
N GLN A 90 -13.89 3.59 1.06
CA GLN A 90 -14.81 4.45 0.30
C GLN A 90 -15.55 3.66 -0.79
N ALA A 91 -14.87 2.79 -1.53
CA ALA A 91 -15.50 1.92 -2.53
C ALA A 91 -16.54 1.00 -1.88
N TYR A 92 -16.22 0.43 -0.72
CA TYR A 92 -17.16 -0.40 0.03
C TYR A 92 -18.39 0.38 0.52
N LYS A 93 -18.20 1.60 1.02
CA LYS A 93 -19.32 2.48 1.41
C LYS A 93 -20.26 2.76 0.23
N GLN A 94 -19.72 3.01 -0.95
CA GLN A 94 -20.53 3.22 -2.16
C GLN A 94 -21.25 1.94 -2.59
N TYR A 95 -20.59 0.78 -2.50
CA TYR A 95 -21.22 -0.51 -2.73
C TYR A 95 -22.46 -0.71 -1.82
N GLU A 96 -22.31 -0.50 -0.51
CA GLU A 96 -23.42 -0.63 0.45
C GLU A 96 -24.54 0.40 0.17
N HIS A 97 -24.18 1.63 -0.23
CA HIS A 97 -25.15 2.65 -0.62
C HIS A 97 -26.02 2.20 -1.80
N TYR A 98 -25.41 1.74 -2.89
CA TYR A 98 -26.16 1.28 -4.07
C TYR A 98 -26.91 -0.02 -3.82
N LYS A 99 -26.37 -0.92 -2.98
CA LYS A 99 -27.08 -2.11 -2.53
C LYS A 99 -28.38 -1.75 -1.82
N LYS A 100 -28.33 -0.79 -0.88
CA LYS A 100 -29.53 -0.29 -0.19
C LYS A 100 -30.53 0.34 -1.15
N LEU A 101 -30.06 1.17 -2.10
CA LEU A 101 -30.95 1.76 -3.11
C LEU A 101 -31.65 0.71 -3.99
N CYS A 102 -30.98 -0.39 -4.32
CA CYS A 102 -31.61 -1.53 -5.00
C CYS A 102 -32.72 -2.16 -4.15
N GLU A 103 -32.43 -2.44 -2.87
CA GLU A 103 -33.39 -3.04 -1.93
C GLU A 103 -34.63 -2.14 -1.75
N ASP A 104 -34.42 -0.85 -1.53
CA ASP A 104 -35.48 0.15 -1.35
C ASP A 104 -36.32 0.37 -2.63
N SER A 105 -35.78 0.07 -3.82
CA SER A 105 -36.50 0.21 -5.10
C SER A 105 -37.32 -1.03 -5.47
N ILE A 106 -37.11 -2.15 -4.78
CA ILE A 106 -37.83 -3.42 -4.97
C ILE A 106 -39.00 -3.55 -3.97
N ALA A 107 -38.89 -2.87 -2.81
CA ALA A 107 -39.91 -2.79 -1.76
C ALA A 107 -41.08 -1.88 -2.15
#